data_AF-A0A7S1D5I6-F1
#
_entry.id   AF-A0A7S1D5I6-F1
#
_cell.length_a   1.000
_cell.length_b   1.000
_cell.length_c   1.000
_cell.angle_alpha   90.00
_cell.angle_beta   90.00
_cell.angle_gamma   90.00
#
_symmetry.space_group_name_H-M   'P 1'
#
loop_
_entity.id
_entity.type
_entity.pdbx_description
1 polymer ?
#
loop_
_entity_poly.entity_id
_entity_poly.type
_entity_poly.pdbx_seq_one_letter_code
_entity_poly.pdbx_strand_id
1 'polypeptide(L)'
;GSSCDLVAGLHSLMNGNYDMPVNLGNPDEYSVADFAKYIKDLTKSDSEIVFLPKSQDDPSQRKPDITTAKKQLNWEPQVKVEDGLRETISYYSRVLDEAGEIIPTGPGAAKPEA
;
A
#
# COMPACT_ATOMS: atom_id res chain seq x y z
N GLY A 1 -16.68 -8.85 -5.25
CA GLY A 1 -16.73 -7.48 -4.70
C GLY A 1 -15.66 -7.37 -3.67
N SER A 2 -14.51 -6.81 -4.02
CA SER A 2 -13.46 -6.41 -3.08
C SER A 2 -13.72 -4.95 -2.73
N SER A 3 -14.49 -4.68 -1.68
CA SER A 3 -14.55 -3.34 -1.10
C SER A 3 -13.21 -3.07 -0.43
N CYS A 4 -12.50 -2.03 -0.86
CA CYS A 4 -11.25 -1.60 -0.21
C CYS A 4 -11.50 -1.36 1.29
N ASP A 5 -10.73 -2.02 2.17
CA ASP A 5 -10.91 -1.98 3.64
C ASP A 5 -11.03 -0.55 4.17
N LEU A 6 -10.22 0.38 3.65
CA LEU A 6 -10.25 1.78 4.05
C LEU A 6 -11.60 2.44 3.75
N VAL A 7 -12.21 2.15 2.60
CA VAL A 7 -13.53 2.70 2.23
C VAL A 7 -14.61 2.17 3.18
N ALA A 8 -14.55 0.89 3.55
CA ALA A 8 -15.45 0.32 4.55
C ALA A 8 -15.26 1.00 5.92
N GLY A 9 -14.03 1.27 6.32
CA GLY A 9 -13.71 1.95 7.58
C GLY A 9 -14.23 3.40 7.62
N LEU A 10 -14.03 4.13 6.51
CA LEU A 10 -14.57 5.49 6.35
C LEU A 10 -16.10 5.48 6.39
N HIS A 11 -16.74 4.52 5.73
CA HIS A 11 -18.19 4.38 5.75
C HIS A 11 -18.73 4.09 7.16
N SER A 12 -18.07 3.22 7.92
CA SER A 12 -18.44 2.95 9.32
C SER A 12 -18.26 4.19 10.21
N LEU A 13 -17.19 4.97 10.01
CA LEU A 13 -16.97 6.20 10.75
C LEU A 13 -18.03 7.27 10.42
N MET A 14 -18.32 7.48 9.13
CA MET A 14 -19.27 8.50 8.67
C MET A 14 -20.70 8.24 9.14
N ASN A 15 -21.11 6.98 9.28
CA ASN A 15 -22.45 6.59 9.71
C ASN A 15 -22.53 6.26 11.22
N GLY A 16 -21.41 6.36 11.94
CA GLY A 16 -21.32 6.11 13.37
C GLY A 16 -21.58 7.36 14.21
N ASN A 17 -21.57 7.18 15.53
CA ASN A 17 -21.73 8.27 16.49
C ASN A 17 -20.39 8.70 17.14
N TYR A 18 -19.27 8.18 16.67
CA TYR A 18 -17.94 8.50 17.20
C TYR A 18 -17.37 9.72 16.46
N ASP A 19 -17.05 10.78 17.21
CA ASP A 19 -16.71 12.11 16.70
C ASP A 19 -15.25 12.52 16.93
N MET A 20 -14.44 11.61 17.46
CA MET A 20 -13.01 11.82 17.72
C MET A 20 -12.14 11.15 16.64
N PRO A 21 -10.84 11.51 16.51
CA PRO A 21 -9.96 10.89 15.53
C PRO A 21 -9.85 9.36 15.67
N VAL A 22 -9.86 8.66 14.54
CA VAL A 22 -9.72 7.19 14.46
C VAL A 22 -8.63 6.82 13.46
N ASN A 23 -7.68 5.99 13.89
CA ASN A 23 -6.72 5.39 12.98
C ASN A 23 -7.40 4.27 12.17
N LEU A 24 -7.39 4.41 10.84
CA LEU A 24 -7.82 3.37 9.91
C LEU A 24 -6.61 2.94 9.08
N GLY A 25 -6.13 1.72 9.30
CA GLY A 25 -4.98 1.17 8.58
C GLY A 25 -4.74 -0.29 8.92
N ASN A 26 -3.74 -0.88 8.28
CA ASN A 26 -3.31 -2.25 8.57
C ASN A 26 -2.26 -2.25 9.69
N PRO A 27 -2.49 -2.95 10.83
CA PRO A 27 -1.51 -3.06 11.91
C PRO A 27 -0.37 -4.06 11.61
N ASP A 28 -0.44 -4.80 10.51
CA ASP A 28 0.64 -5.66 10.05
C ASP A 28 1.87 -4.83 9.68
N GLU A 29 3.02 -5.24 10.16
CA GLU A 29 4.27 -4.49 10.02
C GLU A 29 5.19 -5.18 9.01
N TYR A 30 5.67 -4.41 8.04
CA TYR A 30 6.62 -4.85 7.02
C TYR A 30 7.78 -3.86 6.98
N SER A 31 9.01 -4.36 6.90
CA SER A 31 10.14 -3.49 6.56
C SER A 31 10.01 -3.06 5.09
N VAL A 32 10.45 -1.83 4.76
CA VAL A 32 10.46 -1.34 3.37
C VAL A 32 11.29 -2.27 2.47
N ALA A 33 12.39 -2.82 3.01
CA ALA A 33 13.26 -3.75 2.29
C ALA A 33 12.55 -5.06 1.96
N ASP A 34 11.81 -5.65 2.90
CA ASP A 34 11.08 -6.89 2.67
C ASP A 34 9.88 -6.66 1.75
N PHE A 35 9.21 -5.51 1.87
CA PHE A 35 8.13 -5.13 0.98
C PHE A 35 8.61 -4.96 -0.48
N ALA A 36 9.77 -4.33 -0.68
CA ALA A 36 10.38 -4.18 -2.01
C ALA A 36 10.76 -5.54 -2.62
N LYS A 37 11.37 -6.45 -1.84
CA LYS A 37 11.66 -7.82 -2.29
C LYS A 37 10.37 -8.56 -2.65
N TYR A 38 9.35 -8.43 -1.81
CA TYR A 38 8.09 -9.13 -2.03
C TYR A 38 7.40 -8.71 -3.33
N ILE A 39 7.38 -7.41 -3.64
CA ILE A 39 6.87 -6.90 -4.91
C ILE A 39 7.72 -7.40 -6.08
N LYS A 40 9.05 -7.37 -5.98
CA LYS A 40 9.97 -7.88 -7.01
C LYS A 40 9.68 -9.35 -7.33
N ASP A 41 9.47 -10.18 -6.30
CA ASP A 41 9.16 -11.60 -6.46
C ASP A 41 7.78 -11.83 -7.10
N LEU A 42 6.75 -11.10 -6.65
CA LEU A 42 5.39 -11.21 -7.21
C LEU A 42 5.33 -10.77 -8.69
N THR A 43 6.12 -9.77 -9.06
CA THR A 43 6.18 -9.24 -10.43
C THR A 43 7.20 -9.95 -11.32
N LYS A 44 8.07 -10.79 -10.75
CA LYS A 44 9.24 -11.39 -11.44
C LYS A 44 10.11 -10.33 -12.11
N SER A 45 10.27 -9.18 -11.47
CA SER A 45 11.01 -8.06 -12.01
C SER A 45 12.53 -8.22 -11.87
N ASP A 46 13.28 -7.81 -12.87
CA ASP A 46 14.74 -7.74 -12.84
C ASP A 46 15.28 -6.45 -12.19
N SER A 47 14.41 -5.51 -11.77
CA SER A 47 14.83 -4.25 -11.16
C SER A 47 15.73 -4.42 -9.93
N GLU A 48 16.79 -3.62 -9.82
CA GLU A 48 17.68 -3.62 -8.67
C GLU A 48 17.03 -2.95 -7.44
N ILE A 49 17.26 -3.50 -6.25
CA ILE A 49 16.88 -2.86 -4.98
C ILE A 49 18.09 -2.07 -4.47
N VAL A 50 17.99 -0.74 -4.53
CA VAL A 50 19.05 0.18 -4.09
C VAL A 50 18.69 0.80 -2.73
N PHE A 51 19.64 0.78 -1.80
CA PHE A 51 19.48 1.38 -0.48
C PHE A 51 20.04 2.81 -0.46
N LEU A 52 19.19 3.77 -0.11
CA LEU A 52 19.55 5.18 0.00
C LEU A 52 19.58 5.63 1.47
N PRO A 53 20.34 6.69 1.81
CA PRO A 53 20.33 7.28 3.14
C PRO A 53 18.89 7.68 3.54
N LYS A 54 18.55 7.46 4.81
CA LYS A 54 17.24 7.80 5.36
C LYS A 54 17.02 9.33 5.30
N SER A 55 15.83 9.75 4.84
CA SER A 55 15.42 11.15 5.00
C SER A 55 15.20 11.49 6.48
N GLN A 56 15.49 12.73 6.90
CA GLN A 56 15.22 13.16 8.27
C GLN A 56 13.72 13.06 8.63
N ASP A 57 12.85 13.25 7.64
CA ASP A 57 11.39 13.25 7.84
C ASP A 57 10.76 11.85 7.78
N ASP A 58 11.54 10.79 7.51
CA ASP A 58 10.97 9.44 7.38
C ASP A 58 10.64 8.83 8.77
N PRO A 59 9.38 8.44 9.03
CA PRO A 59 9.03 7.76 10.26
C PRO A 59 9.76 6.41 10.34
N SER A 60 10.32 6.09 11.50
CA SER A 60 11.02 4.82 11.74
C SER A 60 10.10 3.62 11.85
N GLN A 61 8.79 3.83 12.06
CA GLN A 61 7.79 2.79 12.21
C GLN A 61 6.48 3.20 11.54
N ARG A 62 5.83 2.25 10.86
CA ARG A 62 4.50 2.44 10.23
C ARG A 62 3.55 1.35 10.71
N LYS A 63 3.10 1.45 11.95
CA LYS A 63 2.16 0.51 12.57
C LYS A 63 1.06 1.27 13.32
N PRO A 64 -0.12 1.47 12.72
CA PRO A 64 -1.22 2.18 13.38
C PRO A 64 -1.81 1.33 14.52
N ASP A 65 -2.05 1.96 15.67
CA ASP A 65 -2.93 1.39 16.70
C ASP A 65 -4.39 1.58 16.26
N ILE A 66 -5.06 0.48 15.92
CA ILE A 66 -6.44 0.45 15.44
C ILE A 66 -7.46 0.06 16.53
N THR A 67 -7.07 0.09 17.81
CA THR A 67 -7.93 -0.28 18.93
C THR A 67 -9.26 0.47 18.92
N THR A 68 -9.24 1.76 18.61
CA THR A 68 -10.46 2.58 18.52
C THR A 68 -11.37 2.14 17.39
N ALA A 69 -10.82 1.83 16.21
CA ALA A 69 -11.61 1.39 15.06
C ALA A 69 -12.31 0.05 15.35
N LYS A 70 -11.60 -0.89 15.99
CA LYS A 70 -12.20 -2.18 16.42
C LYS A 70 -13.34 -1.97 17.41
N LYS A 71 -13.13 -1.13 18.42
CA LYS A 71 -14.09 -0.95 19.53
C LYS A 71 -15.29 -0.09 19.15
N GLN A 72 -15.09 0.99 18.41
CA GLN A 72 -16.11 2.00 18.17
C GLN A 72 -16.80 1.83 16.81
N LEU A 73 -16.09 1.31 15.81
CA LEU A 73 -16.60 1.16 14.45
C LEU A 73 -16.87 -0.30 14.06
N ASN A 74 -16.53 -1.25 14.94
CA ASN A 74 -16.53 -2.69 14.63
C ASN A 74 -15.81 -2.98 13.30
N TRP A 75 -14.71 -2.27 13.06
CA TRP A 75 -13.94 -2.33 11.82
C TRP A 75 -12.51 -2.78 12.09
N GLU A 76 -12.03 -3.67 11.23
CA GLU A 76 -10.62 -4.05 11.09
C GLU A 76 -10.39 -4.51 9.64
N PRO A 77 -9.17 -4.32 9.08
CA PRO A 77 -8.88 -4.72 7.71
C PRO A 77 -9.02 -6.24 7.54
N GLN A 78 -9.63 -6.68 6.44
CA GLN A 78 -9.87 -8.08 6.12
C GLN A 78 -9.02 -8.57 4.94
N VAL A 79 -8.54 -7.65 4.11
CA VAL A 79 -7.74 -7.97 2.93
C VAL A 79 -6.29 -8.19 3.35
N LYS A 80 -5.75 -9.37 3.03
CA LYS A 80 -4.34 -9.65 3.23
C LYS A 80 -3.51 -8.77 2.29
N VAL A 81 -2.34 -8.36 2.75
CA VAL A 81 -1.40 -7.57 1.95
C VAL A 81 -1.07 -8.25 0.61
N GLU A 82 -0.89 -9.57 0.61
CA GLU A 82 -0.66 -10.33 -0.63
C GLU A 82 -1.79 -10.16 -1.65
N ASP A 83 -3.04 -10.29 -1.21
CA ASP A 83 -4.20 -10.24 -2.08
C ASP A 83 -4.35 -8.84 -2.67
N GLY A 84 -4.19 -7.80 -1.84
CA GLY A 84 -4.19 -6.41 -2.30
C GLY A 84 -3.05 -6.09 -3.26
N LEU A 85 -1.85 -6.64 -3.05
CA LEU A 85 -0.72 -6.50 -3.97
C LEU A 85 -0.99 -7.18 -5.31
N ARG A 86 -1.57 -8.39 -5.32
CA ARG A 86 -1.93 -9.10 -6.56
C ARG A 86 -2.97 -8.35 -7.37
N GLU A 87 -4.02 -7.82 -6.72
CA GLU A 87 -5.03 -6.98 -7.37
C GLU A 87 -4.39 -5.70 -7.95
N THR A 88 -3.50 -5.06 -7.19
CA THR A 88 -2.78 -3.85 -7.62
C THR A 88 -1.87 -4.10 -8.82
N ILE A 89 -1.08 -5.18 -8.78
CA ILE A 89 -0.22 -5.59 -9.90
C ILE A 89 -1.08 -5.85 -11.14
N SER A 90 -2.17 -6.62 -11.00
CA SER A 90 -3.09 -6.90 -12.12
C SER A 90 -3.71 -5.63 -12.70
N TYR A 91 -4.09 -4.67 -11.87
CA TYR A 91 -4.56 -3.37 -12.32
C TYR A 91 -3.51 -2.65 -13.16
N TYR A 92 -2.28 -2.49 -12.63
CA TYR A 92 -1.21 -1.78 -13.35
C TYR A 92 -0.76 -2.50 -14.63
N SER A 93 -0.75 -3.84 -14.66
CA SER A 93 -0.49 -4.60 -15.89
C SER A 93 -1.50 -4.25 -16.99
N ARG A 94 -2.80 -4.15 -16.66
CA ARG A 94 -3.81 -3.75 -17.65
C ARG A 94 -3.64 -2.30 -18.10
N VAL A 95 -3.35 -1.39 -17.15
CA VAL A 95 -3.11 0.03 -17.49
C VAL A 95 -1.90 0.16 -18.42
N LEU A 96 -0.84 -0.62 -18.19
CA LEU A 96 0.34 -0.70 -19.07
C LEU A 96 0.00 -1.21 -20.47
N ASP A 97 -0.79 -2.30 -20.54
CA ASP A 97 -1.22 -2.88 -21.82
C ASP A 97 -2.09 -1.91 -22.63
N GLU A 98 -2.93 -1.11 -21.96
CA GLU A 98 -3.84 -0.14 -22.59
C GLU A 98 -3.15 1.19 -22.96
N ALA A 99 -2.24 1.69 -22.10
CA ALA A 99 -1.59 2.99 -22.28
C ALA A 99 -0.40 2.97 -23.25
N GLY A 100 0.16 1.78 -23.55
CA GLY A 100 1.39 1.67 -24.34
C GLY A 100 2.63 2.07 -23.54
N GLU A 101 3.55 2.83 -24.15
CA GLU A 101 4.83 3.16 -23.52
C GLU A 101 4.64 4.10 -22.30
N ILE A 102 4.92 3.62 -21.08
CA ILE A 102 5.02 4.49 -19.91
C ILE A 102 6.31 5.28 -20.00
N ILE A 103 6.19 6.60 -20.20
CA ILE A 103 7.29 7.54 -20.11
C ILE A 103 7.50 7.86 -18.62
N PRO A 104 8.64 7.47 -18.02
CA PRO A 104 8.88 7.79 -16.62
C PRO A 104 9.04 9.31 -16.45
N THR A 105 8.27 9.92 -15.55
CA THR A 105 8.24 11.39 -15.39
C THR A 105 9.13 11.91 -14.25
N GLY A 106 9.99 11.07 -13.67
CA GLY A 106 10.86 11.42 -12.55
C GLY A 106 12.27 11.85 -13.00
N PRO A 107 12.96 12.75 -12.29
CA PRO A 107 14.38 13.03 -12.55
C PRO A 107 15.20 11.75 -12.34
N GLY A 108 15.86 11.26 -13.40
CA GLY A 108 16.67 10.03 -13.35
C GLY A 108 15.88 8.73 -13.59
N ALA A 109 14.61 8.80 -13.96
CA ALA A 109 13.85 7.63 -14.40
C ALA A 109 14.21 7.28 -15.86
N ALA A 110 15.47 6.91 -16.09
CA ALA A 110 15.88 6.29 -17.34
C ALA A 110 15.45 4.81 -17.32
N LYS A 111 15.04 4.28 -18.48
CA LYS A 111 14.96 2.82 -18.70
C LYS A 111 16.26 2.20 -18.18
N PRO A 112 16.23 1.10 -17.41
CA PRO A 112 17.45 0.34 -17.15
C PRO A 112 18.11 0.03 -18.50
N GLU A 113 19.34 0.46 -18.70
CA GLU A 113 20.10 0.09 -19.89
C GLU A 113 20.32 -1.43 -19.85
N ALA A 114 20.00 -2.09 -20.97
CA ALA A 114 20.07 -3.54 -21.14
C ALA A 114 21.52 -4.04 -21.29
#